data_AF-A0A077M034-F1
#
_entry.id   AF-A0A077M034-F1
#
_cell.length_a   1.000
_cell.length_b   1.000
_cell.length_c   1.000
_cell.angle_alpha   90.00
_cell.angle_beta   90.00
_cell.angle_gamma   90.00
#
_symmetry.space_group_name_H-M   'P 1'
#
loop_
_entity.id
_entity.type
_entity.pdbx_description
1 polymer ?
#
loop_
_entity_poly.entity_id
_entity_poly.type
_entity_poly.pdbx_seq_one_letter_code
_entity_poly.pdbx_strand_id
1 'polypeptide(L)'
;MSVVRTRMPIDIRLTADSRESVDSRRPVGRHRLRSRPGTLVATLLGVLVLLVVPVAAASAHVRVHPDSLAAGSFSALTFRVPTESATASTVSLEVQLPQGTPFLSVSVKPVDGWTAKVTQAALPKPVTVEGTELTKAARTVTWTADDTAARIAPGQYQEFSISVGPLPAAGTTIMLPARQTYSDGTVVDWNEPTPASGAEPEHPAPSFTVTSAAAAGGSTTTAPDPASTDGSSSGAGSGSLWVAIAALVVAVLGAALGGVALLATRRAGMGATS
;
A
#
# COMPACT_ATOMS: atom_id res chain seq x y z
N MET A 1 68.47 -9.25 28.59
CA MET A 1 67.68 -9.67 29.78
C MET A 1 67.26 -11.12 29.60
N SER A 2 67.40 -11.88 30.68
CA SER A 2 67.46 -13.35 30.77
C SER A 2 66.14 -14.10 30.56
N VAL A 3 66.28 -15.27 29.92
CA VAL A 3 65.80 -16.64 30.27
C VAL A 3 64.67 -16.82 31.31
N VAL A 4 63.84 -17.86 31.06
CA VAL A 4 63.22 -18.88 31.97
C VAL A 4 61.71 -19.01 31.67
N ARG A 5 61.19 -19.97 30.89
CA ARG A 5 61.04 -21.45 31.00
C ARG A 5 60.06 -21.95 32.11
N THR A 6 59.01 -22.66 31.65
CA THR A 6 58.41 -23.91 32.21
C THR A 6 57.36 -23.88 33.35
N ARG A 7 56.14 -24.42 33.11
CA ARG A 7 55.59 -25.74 33.58
C ARG A 7 54.05 -25.73 33.70
N MET A 8 53.41 -26.75 33.12
CA MET A 8 52.10 -27.30 33.53
C MET A 8 52.24 -28.12 34.84
N PRO A 9 51.15 -28.35 35.59
CA PRO A 9 50.45 -29.66 35.57
C PRO A 9 48.92 -29.48 35.53
N ILE A 10 48.13 -30.26 34.76
CA ILE A 10 47.59 -31.61 35.05
C ILE A 10 47.06 -31.78 36.48
N ASP A 11 45.72 -31.83 36.61
CA ASP A 11 45.06 -32.56 37.68
C ASP A 11 44.03 -33.52 37.09
N ILE A 12 44.20 -34.78 37.49
CA ILE A 12 43.37 -35.95 37.20
C ILE A 12 42.58 -36.24 38.48
N ARG A 13 41.26 -36.44 38.39
CA ARG A 13 40.54 -37.29 39.36
C ARG A 13 39.55 -38.22 38.67
N LEU A 14 39.93 -39.49 38.67
CA LEU A 14 39.10 -40.69 38.64
C LEU A 14 37.90 -40.56 39.61
N THR A 15 36.77 -41.21 39.31
CA THR A 15 36.40 -42.50 39.94
C THR A 15 35.19 -43.09 39.18
N ALA A 16 35.35 -44.32 38.69
CA ALA A 16 34.27 -45.19 38.27
C ALA A 16 33.90 -46.11 39.44
N ASP A 17 32.61 -46.38 39.62
CA ASP A 17 32.07 -47.49 40.44
C ASP A 17 30.66 -47.77 39.87
N SER A 18 30.35 -48.81 39.08
CA SER A 18 30.42 -50.27 39.24
C SER A 18 29.52 -50.87 40.34
N ARG A 19 28.51 -51.64 39.87
CA ARG A 19 27.88 -52.81 40.51
C ARG A 19 26.98 -52.51 41.72
N GLU A 20 25.91 -53.23 42.02
CA GLU A 20 25.22 -54.43 41.54
C GLU A 20 23.90 -54.46 42.34
N SER A 21 22.81 -55.00 41.81
CA SER A 21 21.99 -55.99 42.54
C SER A 21 20.85 -56.49 41.66
N VAL A 22 21.10 -57.67 41.09
CA VAL A 22 20.10 -58.69 40.77
C VAL A 22 19.80 -59.43 42.08
N ASP A 23 18.54 -59.66 42.46
CA ASP A 23 18.04 -61.02 42.74
C ASP A 23 16.51 -61.12 42.93
N SER A 24 15.94 -61.97 42.09
CA SER A 24 14.83 -62.93 42.23
C SER A 24 13.80 -62.86 43.37
N ARG A 25 12.52 -63.10 42.98
CA ARG A 25 11.76 -64.31 43.37
C ARG A 25 10.49 -64.49 42.50
N ARG A 26 10.13 -65.78 42.33
CA ARG A 26 9.26 -66.45 41.33
C ARG A 26 7.75 -66.49 41.76
N PRO A 27 6.85 -67.37 41.21
CA PRO A 27 6.17 -67.27 39.92
C PRO A 27 4.63 -67.62 39.97
N VAL A 28 4.00 -67.60 38.78
CA VAL A 28 2.75 -68.28 38.32
C VAL A 28 1.44 -68.12 39.12
N GLY A 29 0.49 -67.42 38.49
CA GLY A 29 -0.93 -67.41 38.87
C GLY A 29 -1.88 -67.33 37.67
N ARG A 30 -2.08 -68.47 37.01
CA ARG A 30 -3.31 -68.95 36.34
C ARG A 30 -4.07 -68.01 35.38
N HIS A 31 -4.09 -68.43 34.11
CA HIS A 31 -5.05 -68.05 33.09
C HIS A 31 -6.51 -68.10 33.57
N ARG A 32 -7.25 -67.00 33.39
CA ARG A 32 -8.67 -67.06 33.05
C ARG A 32 -8.93 -66.23 31.81
N LEU A 33 -9.66 -66.86 30.91
CA LEU A 33 -10.07 -66.41 29.60
C LEU A 33 -11.06 -65.23 29.68
N ARG A 34 -10.92 -64.33 28.70
CA ARG A 34 -11.98 -63.83 27.81
C ARG A 34 -12.93 -62.76 28.37
N SER A 35 -12.67 -61.53 27.95
CA SER A 35 -13.71 -60.60 27.50
C SER A 35 -13.16 -59.69 26.39
N ARG A 36 -14.04 -59.40 25.44
CA ARG A 36 -13.84 -58.97 24.05
C ARG A 36 -13.32 -57.53 23.88
N PRO A 37 -12.79 -57.19 22.68
CA PRO A 37 -12.17 -55.91 22.39
C PRO A 37 -13.20 -54.79 22.28
N GLY A 38 -13.04 -53.75 23.09
CA GLY A 38 -13.70 -52.47 22.88
C GLY A 38 -12.88 -51.64 21.91
N THR A 39 -13.20 -51.73 20.62
CA THR A 39 -12.89 -50.69 19.65
C THR A 39 -13.64 -49.44 20.07
N LEU A 40 -12.95 -48.31 20.28
CA LEU A 40 -13.49 -46.95 20.10
C LEU A 40 -12.39 -45.88 20.36
N VAL A 41 -12.28 -44.95 19.40
CA VAL A 41 -11.79 -43.55 19.54
C VAL A 41 -10.25 -43.39 19.57
N ALA A 42 -9.57 -42.62 18.73
CA ALA A 42 -9.95 -41.67 17.68
C ALA A 42 -8.81 -41.58 16.64
N THR A 43 -9.15 -41.63 15.36
CA THR A 43 -8.30 -41.13 14.27
C THR A 43 -8.28 -39.59 14.35
N LEU A 44 -7.20 -39.02 14.90
CA LEU A 44 -6.90 -37.59 14.78
C LEU A 44 -6.41 -37.31 13.35
N LEU A 45 -7.37 -37.06 12.45
CA LEU A 45 -7.15 -36.37 11.17
C LEU A 45 -6.86 -34.89 11.49
N GLY A 46 -5.61 -34.61 11.85
CA GLY A 46 -5.10 -33.25 12.01
C GLY A 46 -4.50 -32.74 10.71
N VAL A 47 -5.32 -32.52 9.69
CA VAL A 47 -4.89 -31.74 8.52
C VAL A 47 -4.98 -30.26 8.89
N LEU A 48 -3.91 -29.74 9.48
CA LEU A 48 -3.68 -28.30 9.60
C LEU A 48 -3.29 -27.79 8.21
N VAL A 49 -4.28 -27.60 7.33
CA VAL A 49 -4.10 -26.72 6.18
C VAL A 49 -4.09 -25.32 6.75
N LEU A 50 -2.88 -24.81 7.02
CA LEU A 50 -2.66 -23.39 7.15
C LEU A 50 -3.04 -22.80 5.78
N LEU A 51 -4.28 -22.33 5.65
CA LEU A 51 -4.66 -21.44 4.58
C LEU A 51 -3.77 -20.20 4.74
N VAL A 52 -2.64 -20.20 4.04
CA VAL A 52 -1.94 -18.97 3.71
C VAL A 52 -2.91 -18.23 2.82
N VAL A 53 -3.80 -17.44 3.45
CA VAL A 53 -4.59 -16.45 2.73
C VAL A 53 -3.53 -15.53 2.12
N PRO A 54 -3.38 -15.46 0.79
CA PRO A 54 -2.58 -14.39 0.22
C PRO A 54 -3.26 -13.11 0.71
N VAL A 55 -2.57 -12.37 1.57
CA VAL A 55 -2.96 -11.01 1.89
C VAL A 55 -3.08 -10.35 0.54
N ALA A 56 -4.30 -10.05 0.11
CA ALA A 56 -4.51 -9.30 -1.12
C ALA A 56 -3.63 -8.07 -0.98
N ALA A 57 -2.61 -7.95 -1.84
CA ALA A 57 -1.76 -6.79 -1.90
C ALA A 57 -2.72 -5.61 -2.11
N ALA A 58 -3.01 -4.87 -1.04
CA ALA A 58 -3.73 -3.62 -1.16
C ALA A 58 -2.80 -2.74 -2.02
N SER A 59 -3.19 -2.47 -3.27
CA SER A 59 -2.33 -1.83 -4.29
C SER A 59 -1.45 -0.74 -3.70
N ALA A 60 -0.16 -1.03 -3.52
CA ALA A 60 0.83 -0.10 -2.99
C ALA A 60 1.70 0.41 -4.16
N HIS A 61 1.02 0.94 -5.18
CA HIS A 61 1.71 1.54 -6.32
C HIS A 61 2.37 2.86 -5.90
N VAL A 62 3.52 3.19 -6.51
CA VAL A 62 4.01 4.57 -6.46
C VAL A 62 3.01 5.44 -7.22
N ARG A 63 2.51 6.49 -6.56
CA ARG A 63 1.51 7.41 -7.11
C ARG A 63 2.03 8.82 -7.10
N VAL A 64 1.65 9.60 -8.10
CA VAL A 64 1.94 11.04 -8.14
C VAL A 64 0.64 11.83 -7.92
N HIS A 65 0.72 12.83 -7.04
CA HIS A 65 -0.36 13.76 -6.73
C HIS A 65 0.09 15.18 -7.06
N PRO A 66 -0.32 15.72 -8.21
CA PRO A 66 -0.17 17.13 -8.53
C PRO A 66 -1.12 17.97 -7.67
N ASP A 67 -0.64 19.08 -7.11
CA ASP A 67 -1.48 20.09 -6.43
C ASP A 67 -2.26 20.97 -7.41
N SER A 68 -1.85 21.01 -8.67
CA SER A 68 -2.49 21.69 -9.78
C SER A 68 -2.32 20.87 -11.05
N LEU A 69 -3.36 20.82 -11.87
CA LEU A 69 -3.33 20.22 -13.19
C LEU A 69 -3.45 21.27 -14.29
N ALA A 70 -3.47 22.56 -13.98
CA ALA A 70 -3.73 23.61 -14.96
C ALA A 70 -2.55 23.77 -15.94
N ALA A 71 -2.82 23.74 -17.25
CA ALA A 71 -1.83 24.06 -18.28
C ALA A 71 -1.19 25.43 -18.03
N GLY A 72 0.13 25.52 -18.20
CA GLY A 72 0.91 26.73 -17.93
C GLY A 72 1.18 27.00 -16.45
N SER A 73 0.57 26.28 -15.51
CA SER A 73 0.81 26.48 -14.08
C SER A 73 2.12 25.84 -13.63
N PHE A 74 2.64 26.29 -12.50
CA PHE A 74 3.56 25.47 -11.71
C PHE A 74 2.74 24.51 -10.86
N SER A 75 3.30 23.34 -10.55
CA SER A 75 2.66 22.36 -9.67
C SER A 75 3.69 21.66 -8.78
N ALA A 76 3.34 21.46 -7.52
CA ALA A 76 3.99 20.48 -6.68
C ALA A 76 3.48 19.07 -7.03
N LEU A 77 4.40 18.22 -7.51
CA LEU A 77 4.16 16.80 -7.74
C LEU A 77 4.63 16.04 -6.50
N THR A 78 3.72 15.39 -5.79
CA THR A 78 4.03 14.59 -4.61
C THR A 78 3.94 13.10 -4.93
N PHE A 79 5.08 12.41 -4.85
CA PHE A 79 5.19 10.97 -5.04
C PHE A 79 5.00 10.27 -3.71
N ARG A 80 3.95 9.45 -3.59
CA ARG A 80 3.76 8.56 -2.44
C ARG A 80 4.40 7.20 -2.75
N VAL A 81 5.35 6.80 -1.93
CA VAL A 81 6.19 5.61 -2.13
C VAL A 81 6.05 4.65 -0.95
N PRO A 82 5.30 3.56 -1.09
CA PRO A 82 5.21 2.51 -0.10
C PRO A 82 6.38 1.50 -0.22
N THR A 83 6.76 0.88 0.89
CA THR A 83 7.68 -0.27 0.91
C THR A 83 6.86 -1.57 0.92
N GLU A 84 6.87 -2.30 -0.20
CA GLU A 84 6.11 -3.55 -0.36
C GLU A 84 6.88 -4.82 0.06
N SER A 85 8.18 -4.68 0.35
CA SER A 85 8.96 -5.80 0.88
C SER A 85 8.59 -6.08 2.34
N ALA A 86 8.46 -7.37 2.69
CA ALA A 86 8.23 -7.81 4.06
C ALA A 86 9.47 -7.66 4.97
N THR A 87 10.66 -7.50 4.38
CA THR A 87 11.94 -7.54 5.11
C THR A 87 12.89 -6.41 4.75
N ALA A 88 12.82 -5.87 3.53
CA ALA A 88 13.72 -4.84 3.05
C ALA A 88 13.07 -3.45 3.14
N SER A 89 13.87 -2.44 3.44
CA SER A 89 13.41 -1.04 3.45
C SER A 89 13.70 -0.39 2.11
N THR A 90 12.88 0.57 1.69
CA THR A 90 13.23 1.44 0.55
C THR A 90 14.35 2.38 0.93
N VAL A 91 15.39 2.45 0.09
CA VAL A 91 16.59 3.28 0.31
C VAL A 91 16.78 4.37 -0.74
N SER A 92 16.14 4.23 -1.90
CA SER A 92 16.20 5.25 -2.94
C SER A 92 14.96 5.23 -3.83
N LEU A 93 14.56 6.43 -4.27
CA LEU A 93 13.59 6.65 -5.33
C LEU A 93 14.24 7.52 -6.40
N GLU A 94 14.26 7.06 -7.64
CA GLU A 94 14.61 7.87 -8.80
C GLU A 94 13.38 8.07 -9.69
N VAL A 95 13.01 9.31 -9.99
CA VAL A 95 11.93 9.64 -10.91
C VAL A 95 12.50 10.22 -12.19
N GLN A 96 12.06 9.70 -13.33
CA GLN A 96 12.40 10.21 -14.66
C GLN A 96 11.45 11.33 -15.07
N LEU A 97 12.01 12.43 -15.56
CA LEU A 97 11.27 13.59 -16.04
C LEU A 97 11.16 13.60 -17.57
N PRO A 98 10.06 14.12 -18.14
CA PRO A 98 9.83 14.09 -19.58
C PRO A 98 10.93 14.84 -20.34
N GLN A 99 11.48 14.23 -21.38
CA GLN A 99 12.50 14.85 -22.25
C GLN A 99 11.91 15.43 -23.54
N GLY A 100 10.74 14.93 -23.98
CA GLY A 100 10.04 15.46 -25.17
C GLY A 100 9.33 16.78 -24.91
N THR A 101 8.83 16.98 -23.69
CA THR A 101 8.24 18.22 -23.17
C THR A 101 8.82 18.49 -21.78
N PRO A 102 10.10 18.92 -21.70
CA PRO A 102 10.77 19.11 -20.43
C PRO A 102 10.17 20.27 -19.63
N PHE A 103 10.21 20.15 -18.30
CA PHE A 103 9.89 21.26 -17.42
C PHE A 103 11.01 22.30 -17.47
N LEU A 104 10.64 23.58 -17.55
CA LEU A 104 11.61 24.69 -17.51
C LEU A 104 12.23 24.85 -16.13
N SER A 105 11.47 24.55 -15.08
CA SER A 105 11.90 24.63 -13.69
C SER A 105 11.59 23.33 -12.97
N VAL A 106 12.56 22.89 -12.18
CA VAL A 106 12.44 21.73 -11.29
C VAL A 106 13.17 22.08 -10.00
N SER A 107 12.45 22.06 -8.87
CA SER A 107 13.04 22.20 -7.55
C SER A 107 12.50 21.12 -6.62
N VAL A 108 13.33 20.70 -5.66
CA VAL A 108 13.01 19.62 -4.72
C VAL A 108 12.59 20.20 -3.39
N LYS A 109 11.55 19.63 -2.77
CA LYS A 109 11.24 19.90 -1.36
C LYS A 109 12.22 19.09 -0.50
N PRO A 110 12.98 19.71 0.43
CA PRO A 110 13.83 18.96 1.36
C PRO A 110 13.02 17.96 2.19
N VAL A 111 13.63 16.81 2.47
CA VAL A 111 13.08 15.76 3.32
C VAL A 111 14.16 15.37 4.32
N ASP A 112 13.84 15.43 5.61
CA ASP A 112 14.81 15.14 6.67
C ASP A 112 15.33 13.70 6.55
N GLY A 113 16.66 13.54 6.60
CA GLY A 113 17.33 12.24 6.45
C GLY A 113 17.40 11.72 5.01
N TRP A 114 17.03 12.52 4.01
CA TRP A 114 17.13 12.17 2.59
C TRP A 114 17.84 13.24 1.78
N THR A 115 18.85 12.81 1.02
CA THR A 115 19.50 13.66 0.02
C THR A 115 18.75 13.58 -1.31
N ALA A 116 18.35 14.73 -1.84
CA ALA A 116 17.74 14.86 -3.17
C ALA A 116 18.74 15.41 -4.19
N LYS A 117 18.78 14.83 -5.39
CA LYS A 117 19.63 15.25 -6.51
C LYS A 117 18.83 15.36 -7.80
N VAL A 118 18.79 16.56 -8.38
CA VAL A 118 18.30 16.78 -9.74
C VAL A 118 19.47 16.62 -10.71
N THR A 119 19.38 15.68 -11.65
CA THR A 119 20.39 15.48 -12.69
C THR A 119 19.88 16.03 -14.00
N GLN A 120 20.62 16.96 -14.61
CA GLN A 120 20.34 17.49 -15.93
C GLN A 120 21.06 16.67 -17.01
N ALA A 121 20.48 16.59 -18.20
CA ALA A 121 21.09 15.97 -19.37
C ALA A 121 20.87 16.83 -20.61
N ALA A 122 21.72 16.63 -21.63
CA ALA A 122 21.49 17.18 -22.94
C ALA A 122 20.25 16.54 -23.58
N LEU A 123 19.41 17.37 -24.19
CA LEU A 123 18.26 16.91 -24.95
C LEU A 123 18.74 16.36 -26.31
N PRO A 124 18.08 15.31 -26.85
CA PRO A 124 18.45 14.77 -28.17
C PRO A 124 18.36 15.81 -29.30
N LYS A 125 17.47 16.79 -29.15
CA LYS A 125 17.27 17.94 -30.03
C LYS A 125 16.86 19.15 -29.19
N PRO A 126 17.13 20.39 -29.65
CA PRO A 126 16.60 21.58 -29.00
C PRO A 126 15.06 21.50 -28.89
N VAL A 127 14.51 21.87 -27.73
CA VAL A 127 13.05 21.91 -27.49
C VAL A 127 12.68 23.30 -26.98
N THR A 128 11.68 23.92 -27.60
CA THR A 128 11.16 25.22 -27.16
C THR A 128 9.99 25.03 -26.22
N VAL A 129 10.08 25.60 -25.01
CA VAL A 129 9.01 25.62 -24.00
C VAL A 129 8.79 27.07 -23.60
N GLU A 130 7.56 27.58 -23.70
CA GLU A 130 7.21 28.98 -23.42
C GLU A 130 8.16 30.00 -24.08
N GLY A 131 8.52 29.77 -25.35
CA GLY A 131 9.44 30.64 -26.11
C GLY A 131 10.92 30.55 -25.70
N THR A 132 11.27 29.70 -24.74
CA THR A 132 12.66 29.43 -24.33
C THR A 132 13.17 28.18 -25.00
N GLU A 133 14.24 28.29 -25.77
CA GLU A 133 14.92 27.13 -26.37
C GLU A 133 15.81 26.43 -25.33
N LEU A 134 15.61 25.13 -25.16
CA LEU A 134 16.37 24.28 -24.26
C LEU A 134 17.23 23.29 -25.04
N THR A 135 18.51 23.22 -24.69
CA THR A 135 19.44 22.17 -25.14
C THR A 135 19.80 21.19 -24.02
N LYS A 136 19.47 21.55 -22.78
CA LYS A 136 19.60 20.71 -21.58
C LYS A 136 18.35 20.87 -20.73
N ALA A 137 17.94 19.81 -20.06
CA ALA A 137 16.82 19.81 -19.13
C ALA A 137 17.08 18.87 -17.95
N ALA A 138 16.31 19.02 -16.88
CA ALA A 138 16.27 18.03 -15.81
C ALA A 138 15.79 16.68 -16.37
N ARG A 139 16.54 15.62 -16.09
CA ARG A 139 16.29 14.26 -16.57
C ARG A 139 15.80 13.35 -15.47
N THR A 140 16.42 13.42 -14.30
CA THR A 140 16.02 12.63 -13.14
C THR A 140 16.02 13.47 -11.88
N VAL A 141 15.18 13.06 -10.93
CA VAL A 141 15.26 13.47 -9.54
C VAL A 141 15.42 12.21 -8.70
N THR A 142 16.52 12.13 -7.97
CA THR A 142 16.84 10.97 -7.14
C THR A 142 16.86 11.37 -5.67
N TRP A 143 16.10 10.68 -4.84
CA TRP A 143 16.20 10.74 -3.38
C TRP A 143 16.91 9.49 -2.87
N THR A 144 17.82 9.68 -1.92
CA THR A 144 18.55 8.60 -1.27
C THR A 144 18.53 8.82 0.24
N ALA A 145 18.18 7.77 0.99
CA ALA A 145 18.22 7.82 2.45
C ALA A 145 19.67 7.99 2.92
N ASP A 146 19.90 8.95 3.82
CA ASP A 146 21.24 9.28 4.29
C ASP A 146 21.77 8.22 5.27
N ASP A 147 20.88 7.60 6.03
CA ASP A 147 21.21 6.56 7.01
C ASP A 147 20.12 5.48 7.10
N THR A 148 20.27 4.52 8.02
CA THR A 148 19.30 3.43 8.22
C THR A 148 18.00 3.86 8.88
N ALA A 149 18.01 4.94 9.67
CA ALA A 149 16.83 5.43 10.38
C ALA A 149 15.87 6.18 9.44
N ALA A 150 16.40 6.81 8.39
CA ALA A 150 15.61 7.51 7.38
C ALA A 150 14.94 6.58 6.34
N ARG A 151 15.38 5.32 6.23
CA ARG A 151 14.84 4.36 5.24
C ARG A 151 13.36 4.08 5.52
N ILE A 152 12.60 3.86 4.45
CA ILE A 152 11.16 3.54 4.57
C ILE A 152 11.03 2.05 4.93
N ALA A 153 10.68 1.73 6.17
CA ALA A 153 10.60 0.34 6.63
C ALA A 153 9.43 -0.44 5.99
N PRO A 154 9.44 -1.79 6.03
CA PRO A 154 8.30 -2.62 5.62
C PRO A 154 6.96 -2.12 6.18
N GLY A 155 5.95 -2.00 5.31
CA GLY A 155 4.61 -1.55 5.69
C GLY A 155 4.48 -0.04 5.93
N GLN A 156 5.53 0.75 5.71
CA GLN A 156 5.49 2.21 5.76
C GLN A 156 5.47 2.82 4.35
N TYR A 157 5.18 4.11 4.27
CA TYR A 157 5.30 4.92 3.06
C TYR A 157 5.99 6.24 3.37
N GLN A 158 6.57 6.87 2.35
CA GLN A 158 7.10 8.24 2.40
C GLN A 158 6.55 9.04 1.22
N GLU A 159 6.49 10.35 1.40
CA GLU A 159 6.20 11.29 0.33
C GLU A 159 7.44 12.08 -0.07
N PHE A 160 7.69 12.19 -1.36
CA PHE A 160 8.74 13.01 -1.96
C PHE A 160 8.11 14.01 -2.91
N SER A 161 8.43 15.29 -2.78
CA SER A 161 7.80 16.34 -3.60
C SER A 161 8.82 17.12 -4.42
N ILE A 162 8.42 17.45 -5.65
CA ILE A 162 9.11 18.42 -6.50
C ILE A 162 8.14 19.50 -6.93
N SER A 163 8.59 20.74 -7.03
CA SER A 163 7.88 21.77 -7.79
C SER A 163 8.39 21.76 -9.21
N VAL A 164 7.48 21.63 -10.17
CA VAL A 164 7.79 21.69 -11.60
C VAL A 164 6.94 22.75 -12.28
N GLY A 165 7.44 23.26 -13.38
CA GLY A 165 6.61 24.07 -14.25
C GLY A 165 7.38 24.72 -15.39
N PRO A 166 6.65 25.39 -16.29
CA PRO A 166 5.20 25.33 -16.40
C PRO A 166 4.72 23.95 -16.90
N LEU A 167 3.52 23.53 -16.52
CA LEU A 167 2.90 22.34 -17.07
C LEU A 167 2.56 22.55 -18.56
N PRO A 168 2.66 21.51 -19.40
CA PRO A 168 2.43 21.62 -20.85
C PRO A 168 0.95 21.90 -21.20
N ALA A 169 0.61 21.86 -22.49
CA ALA A 169 -0.75 22.09 -22.95
C ALA A 169 -1.75 21.08 -22.36
N ALA A 170 -3.01 21.51 -22.22
CA ALA A 170 -4.10 20.66 -21.75
C ALA A 170 -4.27 19.42 -22.64
N GLY A 171 -4.66 18.30 -22.03
CA GLY A 171 -4.76 16.99 -22.67
C GLY A 171 -3.43 16.23 -22.74
N THR A 172 -2.30 16.87 -22.41
CA THR A 172 -1.01 16.17 -22.34
C THR A 172 -1.00 15.26 -21.12
N THR A 173 -0.74 13.97 -21.33
CA THR A 173 -0.49 13.02 -20.24
C THR A 173 1.00 12.96 -19.97
N ILE A 174 1.38 13.21 -18.73
CA ILE A 174 2.74 13.15 -18.24
C ILE A 174 2.92 11.84 -17.49
N MET A 175 3.77 10.97 -18.03
CA MET A 175 4.25 9.78 -17.34
C MET A 175 5.59 10.08 -16.68
N LEU A 176 5.75 9.61 -15.45
CA LEU A 176 6.91 9.83 -14.59
C LEU A 176 7.41 8.48 -14.10
N PRO A 177 8.05 7.68 -14.97
CA PRO A 177 8.60 6.39 -14.57
C PRO A 177 9.48 6.54 -13.33
N ALA A 178 9.29 5.66 -12.36
CA ALA A 178 10.07 5.69 -11.13
C ALA A 178 10.82 4.37 -10.94
N ARG A 179 11.99 4.45 -10.33
CA ARG A 179 12.82 3.32 -9.94
C ARG A 179 13.01 3.36 -8.43
N GLN A 180 12.52 2.32 -7.76
CA GLN A 180 12.59 2.18 -6.32
C GLN A 180 13.64 1.11 -5.97
N THR A 181 14.61 1.49 -5.14
CA THR A 181 15.68 0.59 -4.70
C THR A 181 15.49 0.22 -3.24
N TYR A 182 15.64 -1.06 -2.93
CA TYR A 182 15.49 -1.63 -1.60
C TYR A 182 16.85 -1.95 -0.96
N SER A 183 16.87 -2.09 0.37
CA SER A 183 18.09 -2.31 1.14
C SER A 183 18.78 -3.65 0.90
N ASP A 184 18.07 -4.62 0.32
CA ASP A 184 18.59 -5.93 -0.09
C ASP A 184 19.19 -5.92 -1.52
N GLY A 185 19.17 -4.76 -2.19
CA GLY A 185 19.64 -4.58 -3.55
C GLY A 185 18.58 -4.81 -4.63
N THR A 186 17.37 -5.23 -4.26
CA THR A 186 16.25 -5.37 -5.20
C THR A 186 15.84 -4.00 -5.75
N VAL A 187 15.48 -3.97 -7.02
CA VAL A 187 15.01 -2.77 -7.71
C VAL A 187 13.66 -3.06 -8.37
N VAL A 188 12.69 -2.19 -8.13
CA VAL A 188 11.37 -2.22 -8.77
C VAL A 188 11.25 -1.00 -9.68
N ASP A 189 10.91 -1.24 -10.95
CA ASP A 189 10.69 -0.20 -11.94
C ASP A 189 9.17 0.03 -12.13
N TRP A 190 8.68 1.17 -11.65
CA TRP A 190 7.33 1.67 -11.86
C TRP A 190 7.25 2.39 -13.20
N ASN A 191 7.19 1.63 -14.29
CA ASN A 191 7.28 2.15 -15.66
C ASN A 191 6.23 1.59 -16.63
N GLU A 192 5.30 0.77 -16.14
CA GLU A 192 4.32 0.12 -16.99
C GLU A 192 3.21 1.11 -17.38
N PRO A 193 2.90 1.27 -18.68
CA PRO A 193 1.75 2.07 -19.10
C PRO A 193 0.45 1.35 -18.76
N THR A 194 -0.62 2.11 -18.51
CA THR A 194 -1.97 1.53 -18.42
C THR A 194 -2.34 0.91 -19.77
N PRO A 195 -2.62 -0.40 -19.85
CA PRO A 195 -2.96 -1.07 -21.09
C PRO A 195 -4.34 -0.60 -21.59
N ALA A 196 -4.56 -0.71 -22.90
CA ALA A 196 -5.85 -0.36 -23.51
C ALA A 196 -7.04 -1.18 -22.97
N SER A 197 -6.78 -2.36 -22.39
CA SER A 197 -7.78 -3.19 -21.70
C SER A 197 -8.27 -2.58 -20.39
N GLY A 198 -7.56 -1.60 -19.84
CA GLY A 198 -7.82 -1.03 -18.51
C GLY A 198 -7.45 -1.97 -17.34
N ALA A 199 -6.80 -3.11 -17.63
CA ALA A 199 -6.24 -3.96 -16.59
C ALA A 199 -5.15 -3.20 -15.83
N GLU A 200 -5.16 -3.26 -14.50
CA GLU A 200 -4.14 -2.60 -13.69
C GLU A 200 -2.79 -3.31 -13.86
N PRO A 201 -1.71 -2.61 -14.27
CA PRO A 201 -0.37 -3.18 -14.33
C PRO A 201 0.16 -3.55 -12.93
N GLU A 202 1.19 -4.38 -12.88
CA GLU A 202 1.84 -4.72 -11.59
C GLU A 202 2.66 -3.54 -11.06
N HIS A 203 3.37 -2.84 -11.96
CA HIS A 203 4.19 -1.69 -11.62
C HIS A 203 3.84 -0.48 -12.50
N PRO A 204 2.64 0.10 -12.34
CA PRO A 204 2.19 1.20 -13.18
C PRO A 204 3.07 2.44 -13.00
N ALA A 205 3.40 3.09 -14.10
CA ALA A 205 4.11 4.35 -14.07
C ALA A 205 3.23 5.46 -13.44
N PRO A 206 3.73 6.20 -12.44
CA PRO A 206 3.06 7.41 -11.95
C PRO A 206 2.76 8.35 -13.12
N SER A 207 1.51 8.79 -13.25
CA SER A 207 1.12 9.68 -14.35
C SER A 207 -0.04 10.59 -13.97
N PHE A 208 -0.18 11.69 -14.71
CA PHE A 208 -1.32 12.59 -14.63
C PHE A 208 -1.58 13.26 -15.97
N THR A 209 -2.81 13.74 -16.18
CA THR A 209 -3.20 14.47 -17.40
C THR A 209 -3.43 15.94 -17.08
N VAL A 210 -2.79 16.81 -17.85
CA VAL A 210 -2.94 18.27 -17.69
C VAL A 210 -4.32 18.71 -18.17
N THR A 211 -4.97 19.55 -17.37
CA THR A 211 -6.27 20.18 -17.61
C THR A 211 -6.15 21.58 -18.19
N SER A 212 -7.23 22.13 -18.72
CA SER A 212 -7.28 23.53 -19.18
C SER A 212 -7.06 24.52 -18.02
N ALA A 213 -6.31 25.60 -18.28
CA ALA A 213 -5.98 26.62 -17.28
C ALA A 213 -7.20 27.24 -16.55
N ALA A 214 -8.36 27.31 -17.20
CA ALA A 214 -9.58 27.88 -16.63
C ALA A 214 -10.28 27.00 -15.59
N ALA A 215 -9.85 25.75 -15.39
CA ALA A 215 -10.52 24.82 -14.46
C ALA A 215 -10.07 24.99 -12.99
N ALA A 216 -9.05 25.80 -12.69
CA ALA A 216 -8.48 25.95 -11.34
C ALA A 216 -9.05 27.12 -10.50
N GLY A 217 -10.25 27.61 -10.83
CA GLY A 217 -10.88 28.77 -10.17
C GLY A 217 -12.15 28.47 -9.36
N GLY A 218 -12.41 27.21 -8.97
CA GLY A 218 -13.69 26.78 -8.42
C GLY A 218 -13.71 26.44 -6.93
N SER A 219 -13.14 27.27 -6.05
CA SER A 219 -13.38 27.18 -4.60
C SER A 219 -13.73 28.54 -4.03
N THR A 220 -14.89 29.08 -4.43
CA THR A 220 -15.58 30.08 -3.62
C THR A 220 -16.31 29.35 -2.50
N THR A 221 -15.69 29.33 -1.32
CA THR A 221 -16.43 29.33 -0.06
C THR A 221 -17.25 30.61 -0.02
N THR A 222 -18.48 30.57 -0.50
CA THR A 222 -19.47 31.59 -0.19
C THR A 222 -19.97 31.31 1.21
N ALA A 223 -19.47 32.08 2.18
CA ALA A 223 -20.12 32.21 3.48
C ALA A 223 -21.57 32.70 3.26
N PRO A 224 -22.57 32.17 3.99
CA PRO A 224 -23.92 32.66 3.87
C PRO A 224 -24.05 33.99 4.61
N ASP A 225 -24.43 35.05 3.90
CA ASP A 225 -25.00 36.26 4.51
C ASP A 225 -26.50 36.31 4.14
N PRO A 226 -27.40 36.77 5.03
CA PRO A 226 -28.80 36.40 4.97
C PRO A 226 -29.62 37.30 4.04
N ALA A 227 -30.56 36.64 3.37
CA ALA A 227 -31.87 37.11 2.93
C ALA A 227 -31.96 38.47 2.19
N SER A 228 -32.22 38.37 0.89
CA SER A 228 -33.23 39.22 0.26
C SER A 228 -34.08 38.35 -0.68
N THR A 229 -35.32 38.16 -0.27
CA THR A 229 -36.41 37.57 -1.05
C THR A 229 -36.72 38.50 -2.22
N ASP A 230 -36.70 37.99 -3.44
CA ASP A 230 -37.84 38.15 -4.35
C ASP A 230 -37.71 37.22 -5.56
N GLY A 231 -38.84 36.60 -5.89
CA GLY A 231 -38.91 35.45 -6.77
C GLY A 231 -38.93 35.78 -8.25
N SER A 232 -38.68 34.74 -9.05
CA SER A 232 -39.53 34.37 -10.18
C SER A 232 -39.11 32.99 -10.71
N SER A 233 -40.13 32.17 -10.89
CA SER A 233 -40.12 30.82 -11.45
C SER A 233 -39.68 30.76 -12.91
N SER A 234 -38.97 29.70 -13.30
CA SER A 234 -39.43 28.72 -14.32
C SER A 234 -38.27 27.84 -14.83
N GLY A 235 -38.51 26.52 -14.96
CA GLY A 235 -37.66 25.65 -15.80
C GLY A 235 -37.03 24.41 -15.14
N ALA A 236 -37.68 23.73 -14.18
CA ALA A 236 -37.22 22.42 -13.73
C ALA A 236 -37.74 21.32 -14.67
N GLY A 237 -36.82 20.74 -15.45
CA GLY A 237 -37.08 19.61 -16.34
C GLY A 237 -37.69 18.41 -15.60
N SER A 238 -38.78 17.90 -16.17
CA SER A 238 -39.68 16.88 -15.63
C SER A 238 -39.11 15.45 -15.53
N GLY A 239 -37.78 15.29 -15.46
CA GLY A 239 -37.12 13.99 -15.40
C GLY A 239 -36.75 13.48 -14.00
N SER A 240 -36.59 14.37 -13.02
CA SER A 240 -36.06 14.02 -11.69
C SER A 240 -37.12 13.76 -10.61
N LEU A 241 -38.37 14.18 -10.81
CA LEU A 241 -39.45 13.96 -9.84
C LEU A 241 -39.97 12.52 -9.82
N TRP A 242 -39.99 11.84 -10.97
CA TRP A 242 -40.51 10.46 -11.05
C TRP A 242 -39.59 9.44 -10.37
N VAL A 243 -38.27 9.67 -10.39
CA VAL A 243 -37.29 8.81 -9.70
C VAL A 243 -37.40 8.97 -8.18
N ALA A 244 -37.63 10.20 -7.69
CA ALA A 244 -37.80 10.45 -6.26
C ALA A 244 -39.12 9.86 -5.71
N ILE A 245 -40.20 9.93 -6.48
CA ILE A 245 -41.49 9.34 -6.10
C ILE A 245 -41.43 7.80 -6.13
N ALA A 246 -40.76 7.21 -7.13
CA ALA A 246 -40.56 5.75 -7.18
C ALA A 246 -39.74 5.24 -5.99
N ALA A 247 -38.68 5.95 -5.59
CA ALA A 247 -37.86 5.60 -4.44
C ALA A 247 -38.65 5.67 -3.12
N LEU A 248 -39.55 6.65 -2.97
CA LEU A 248 -40.40 6.80 -1.79
C LEU A 248 -41.41 5.63 -1.65
N VAL A 249 -42.02 5.18 -2.75
CA VAL A 249 -42.98 4.07 -2.73
C VAL A 249 -42.31 2.74 -2.37
N VAL A 250 -41.09 2.49 -2.87
CA VAL A 250 -40.32 1.28 -2.52
C VAL A 250 -39.92 1.27 -1.04
N ALA A 251 -39.52 2.42 -0.49
CA ALA A 251 -39.17 2.53 0.93
C ALA A 251 -40.37 2.24 1.86
N VAL A 252 -41.56 2.72 1.51
CA VAL A 252 -42.78 2.49 2.30
C VAL A 252 -43.22 1.02 2.25
N LEU A 253 -43.12 0.36 1.09
CA LEU A 253 -43.44 -1.07 0.95
C LEU A 253 -42.43 -1.98 1.68
N GLY A 254 -41.14 -1.62 1.69
CA GLY A 254 -40.10 -2.34 2.44
C GLY A 254 -40.32 -2.28 3.96
N ALA A 255 -40.74 -1.12 4.49
CA ALA A 255 -41.04 -0.96 5.91
C ALA A 255 -42.27 -1.77 6.37
N ALA A 256 -43.28 -1.91 5.51
CA ALA A 256 -44.47 -2.72 5.80
C ALA A 256 -44.15 -4.23 5.89
N LEU A 257 -43.26 -4.74 5.01
CA LEU A 257 -42.85 -6.16 5.04
C LEU A 257 -41.89 -6.47 6.19
N GLY A 258 -40.99 -5.54 6.55
CA GLY A 258 -40.10 -5.69 7.72
C GLY A 258 -40.83 -5.69 9.06
N GLY A 259 -41.91 -4.92 9.17
CA GLY A 259 -42.75 -4.87 10.39
C GLY A 259 -43.48 -6.19 10.68
N VAL A 260 -43.96 -6.89 9.65
CA VAL A 260 -44.69 -8.16 9.82
C VAL A 260 -43.76 -9.30 10.27
N ALA A 261 -42.50 -9.32 9.82
CA ALA A 261 -41.52 -10.33 10.21
C ALA A 261 -41.09 -10.23 11.71
N LEU A 262 -41.03 -9.01 12.25
CA LEU A 262 -40.67 -8.75 13.65
C LEU A 262 -41.79 -9.09 14.65
N LEU A 263 -43.05 -9.12 14.19
CA LEU A 263 -44.20 -9.51 15.00
C LEU A 263 -44.43 -11.03 15.01
N ALA A 264 -44.04 -11.75 13.94
CA ALA A 264 -44.14 -13.21 13.87
C ALA A 264 -43.12 -13.91 14.78
N THR A 265 -41.90 -13.37 14.92
CA THR A 265 -40.85 -13.96 15.78
C THR A 265 -41.13 -13.78 17.27
N ARG A 266 -41.91 -12.76 17.67
CA ARG A 266 -42.33 -12.55 19.07
C ARG A 266 -43.46 -13.47 19.53
N ARG A 267 -44.27 -14.02 18.61
CA ARG A 267 -45.34 -14.98 18.96
C ARG A 267 -44.87 -16.43 19.02
N ALA A 268 -43.73 -16.78 18.40
CA ALA A 268 -43.16 -18.13 18.47
C ALA A 268 -42.36 -18.41 19.76
N GLY A 269 -42.02 -17.38 20.54
CA GLY A 269 -41.25 -17.51 21.79
C GLY A 269 -42.06 -17.76 23.06
N MET A 270 -43.39 -17.85 22.98
CA MET A 270 -44.28 -18.01 24.14
C MET A 270 -45.17 -19.25 24.02
N GLY A 271 -44.52 -20.40 23.81
CA GLY A 271 -45.16 -21.70 23.68
C GLY A 271 -44.20 -22.85 23.93
N ALA A 272 -43.49 -22.84 25.07
CA ALA A 272 -42.69 -23.98 25.52
C ALA A 272 -42.57 -23.98 27.05
N THR A 273 -43.67 -24.31 27.73
CA THR A 273 -43.65 -24.84 29.10
C THR A 273 -44.73 -25.93 29.21
N SER A 274 -44.30 -27.19 29.16
CA SER A 274 -44.91 -28.31 29.88
C SER A 274 -43.87 -29.39 30.08
#